data_AF-A0A428S0G5-F1
#
_entry.id   AF-A0A428S0G5-F1
#
_cell.length_a   1.000
_cell.length_b   1.000
_cell.length_c   1.000
_cell.angle_alpha   90.00
_cell.angle_beta   90.00
_cell.angle_gamma   90.00
#
_symmetry.space_group_name_H-M   'P 1'
#
loop_
_entity.id
_entity.type
_entity.pdbx_description
1 polymer ?
#
loop_
_entity_poly.entity_id
_entity_poly.type
_entity_poly.pdbx_seq_one_letter_code
_entity_poly.pdbx_strand_id
1 'polypeptide(L)'
;MVVDDILKGKYPAKAHARHVVDYIRSKLPRADGFFFLSGSPETFYDGTDLAIPFRQRRAFMYLTGVDTPDCHLIYEIDNDRLTLFIPPVDSESILWSGMPLTTEEVLTKYDVDSVLPNTHLQTMLDSTRSRTNEIVFTITGHVGHGITLPGGMEVDSLNLKEAIDECRVVKDEYEVALITKANMISSAAHLAVIKSIKKCKNESEIDGVFLGECTKRGTKIQAYPSIVASGRTAATMHYESNNQDLYLNGKAKHVVVIDAGAEWNCYGADIVSLSSITSILD
;
A
#
# COMPACT_ATOMS: atom_id res chain seq x y z
N MET A 1 -0.44 -22.68 7.40
CA MET A 1 1.00 -22.97 7.26
C MET A 1 1.60 -22.33 6.01
N VAL A 2 0.97 -22.36 4.84
CA VAL A 2 1.56 -21.84 3.57
C VAL A 2 1.81 -20.31 3.55
N VAL A 3 0.88 -19.48 4.04
CA VAL A 3 0.98 -18.00 3.91
C VAL A 3 2.16 -17.40 4.67
N ASP A 4 2.30 -17.70 5.96
CA ASP A 4 3.36 -17.09 6.78
C ASP A 4 4.76 -17.56 6.34
N ASP A 5 4.90 -18.71 5.67
CA ASP A 5 6.16 -19.18 5.12
C ASP A 5 6.55 -18.43 3.84
N ILE A 6 5.59 -18.14 2.95
CA ILE A 6 5.81 -17.28 1.77
C ILE A 6 6.22 -15.86 2.22
N LEU A 7 5.51 -15.30 3.20
CA LEU A 7 5.74 -13.94 3.69
C LEU A 7 7.02 -13.76 4.53
N LYS A 8 7.73 -14.85 4.88
CA LYS A 8 9.10 -14.78 5.41
C LYS A 8 10.14 -14.53 4.32
N GLY A 9 9.79 -14.81 3.06
CA GLY A 9 10.62 -14.52 1.91
C GLY A 9 10.75 -13.01 1.67
N LYS A 10 11.56 -12.65 0.67
CA LYS A 10 11.66 -11.26 0.24
C LYS A 10 10.46 -10.88 -0.62
N TYR A 11 10.03 -9.63 -0.52
CA TYR A 11 9.11 -9.05 -1.50
C TYR A 11 9.76 -9.08 -2.90
N PRO A 12 9.07 -9.58 -3.94
CA PRO A 12 9.66 -9.88 -5.25
C PRO A 12 9.79 -8.64 -6.16
N ALA A 13 10.35 -7.55 -5.63
CA ALA A 13 10.49 -6.26 -6.32
C ALA A 13 11.19 -6.36 -7.69
N LYS A 14 12.31 -7.09 -7.76
CA LYS A 14 13.05 -7.27 -9.02
C LYS A 14 12.25 -8.07 -10.05
N ALA A 15 11.51 -9.08 -9.63
CA ALA A 15 10.63 -9.84 -10.54
C ALA A 15 9.51 -8.95 -11.10
N HIS A 16 8.90 -8.10 -10.26
CA HIS A 16 7.93 -7.10 -10.71
C HIS A 16 8.53 -6.13 -11.73
N ALA A 17 9.73 -5.60 -11.47
CA ALA A 17 10.40 -4.68 -12.40
C ALA A 17 10.67 -5.32 -13.77
N ARG A 18 11.13 -6.59 -13.79
CA ARG A 18 11.31 -7.36 -15.04
C ARG A 18 10.01 -7.58 -15.79
N HIS A 19 8.94 -7.96 -15.09
CA HIS A 19 7.62 -8.15 -15.71
C HIS A 19 7.09 -6.85 -16.36
N VAL A 20 7.30 -5.71 -15.70
CA VAL A 20 6.96 -4.39 -16.26
C VAL A 20 7.79 -4.07 -17.50
N VAL A 21 9.09 -4.40 -17.51
CA VAL A 21 9.93 -4.28 -18.72
C VAL A 21 9.41 -5.14 -19.86
N ASP A 22 9.03 -6.39 -19.59
CA ASP A 22 8.51 -7.30 -20.63
C ASP A 22 7.23 -6.74 -21.24
N TYR A 23 6.33 -6.18 -20.42
CA TYR A 23 5.13 -5.50 -20.92
C TYR A 23 5.49 -4.28 -21.78
N ILE A 24 6.39 -3.40 -21.33
CA ILE A 24 6.82 -2.23 -22.11
C ILE A 24 7.41 -2.68 -23.44
N ARG A 25 8.31 -3.67 -23.44
CA ARG A 25 8.97 -4.19 -24.65
C ARG A 25 8.01 -4.86 -25.63
N SER A 26 6.86 -5.36 -25.16
CA SER A 26 5.81 -5.86 -26.05
C SER A 26 5.20 -4.77 -26.94
N LYS A 27 5.24 -3.50 -26.50
CA LYS A 27 4.74 -2.33 -27.24
C LYS A 27 5.86 -1.49 -27.87
N LEU A 28 6.99 -1.38 -27.18
CA LEU A 28 8.16 -0.61 -27.55
C LEU A 28 9.40 -1.52 -27.52
N PRO A 29 9.69 -2.28 -28.60
CA PRO A 29 10.75 -3.30 -28.60
C PRO A 29 12.17 -2.81 -28.30
N ARG A 30 12.43 -1.50 -28.39
CA ARG A 30 13.72 -0.85 -28.07
C ARG A 30 13.62 0.05 -26.84
N ALA A 31 12.90 -0.43 -25.82
CA ALA A 31 12.81 0.23 -24.53
C ALA A 31 14.07 -0.05 -23.69
N ASP A 32 15.12 0.73 -23.97
CA ASP A 32 16.38 0.76 -23.23
C ASP A 32 16.41 2.00 -22.32
N GLY A 33 17.12 1.94 -21.20
CA GLY A 33 17.15 3.02 -20.21
C GLY A 33 16.79 2.59 -18.79
N PHE A 34 16.01 3.40 -18.08
CA PHE A 34 15.68 3.13 -16.68
C PHE A 34 14.33 3.64 -16.23
N PHE A 35 13.77 3.00 -15.21
CA PHE A 35 12.60 3.50 -14.49
C PHE A 35 13.04 4.46 -13.39
N PHE A 36 12.33 5.57 -13.23
CA PHE A 36 12.49 6.46 -12.08
C PHE A 36 11.14 6.82 -11.48
N LEU A 37 10.98 6.55 -10.19
CA LEU A 37 9.81 6.97 -9.40
C LEU A 37 10.24 7.45 -8.02
N SER A 38 9.63 8.53 -7.56
CA SER A 38 9.58 8.89 -6.14
C SER A 38 8.37 8.24 -5.48
N GLY A 39 8.57 7.72 -4.27
CA GLY A 39 7.49 7.37 -3.36
C GLY A 39 6.72 8.61 -2.89
N SER A 40 5.73 8.37 -2.04
CA SER A 40 5.01 9.43 -1.33
C SER A 40 5.98 10.16 -0.39
N PRO A 41 5.96 11.50 -0.36
CA PRO A 41 6.67 12.25 0.67
C PRO A 41 5.94 12.15 2.01
N GLU A 42 6.65 12.42 3.11
CA GLU A 42 5.99 12.75 4.36
C GLU A 42 5.27 14.10 4.24
N THR A 43 4.07 14.20 4.81
CA THR A 43 3.26 15.43 4.77
C THR A 43 2.63 15.69 6.13
N PHE A 44 2.34 16.96 6.43
CA PHE A 44 1.89 17.41 7.74
C PHE A 44 0.57 18.18 7.61
N TYR A 45 -0.24 18.16 8.66
CA TYR A 45 -1.44 19.01 8.72
C TYR A 45 -1.04 20.49 8.74
N ASP A 46 -1.78 21.30 7.98
CA ASP A 46 -1.48 22.73 7.80
C ASP A 46 -1.31 23.47 9.14
N GLY A 47 -0.20 24.19 9.27
CA GLY A 47 0.15 24.94 10.49
C GLY A 47 0.53 24.09 11.71
N THR A 48 0.80 22.79 11.56
CA THR A 48 1.17 21.90 12.67
C THR A 48 2.37 21.00 12.34
N ASP A 49 2.96 20.39 13.37
CA ASP A 49 3.99 19.35 13.28
C ASP A 49 3.40 17.92 13.29
N LEU A 50 2.07 17.79 13.17
CA LEU A 50 1.40 16.49 13.14
C LEU A 50 1.45 15.88 11.73
N ALA A 51 2.15 14.75 11.60
CA ALA A 51 2.21 14.00 10.34
C ALA A 51 0.82 13.48 9.94
N ILE A 52 0.48 13.64 8.66
CA ILE A 52 -0.69 13.02 8.04
C ILE A 52 -0.43 11.52 7.96
N PRO A 53 -1.42 10.64 8.28
CA PRO A 53 -1.26 9.20 8.15
C PRO A 53 -0.70 8.81 6.78
N PHE A 54 0.51 8.26 6.78
CA PHE A 54 1.26 7.98 5.57
C PHE A 54 0.59 6.88 4.73
N ARG A 55 0.58 7.09 3.41
CA ARG A 55 0.19 6.08 2.41
C ARG A 55 1.12 6.14 1.22
N GLN A 56 1.74 5.01 0.89
CA GLN A 56 2.64 4.91 -0.25
C GLN A 56 1.89 4.93 -1.60
N ARG A 57 2.53 5.51 -2.62
CA ARG A 57 2.09 5.44 -4.03
C ARG A 57 2.09 3.98 -4.50
N ARG A 58 0.96 3.50 -5.06
CA ARG A 58 0.79 2.09 -5.40
C ARG A 58 1.78 1.57 -6.45
N ALA A 59 2.17 2.39 -7.42
CA ALA A 59 3.18 2.02 -8.42
C ALA A 59 4.58 1.88 -7.79
N PHE A 60 4.95 2.79 -6.89
CA PHE A 60 6.20 2.70 -6.14
C PHE A 60 6.19 1.47 -5.22
N MET A 61 5.10 1.25 -4.49
CA MET A 61 4.92 0.08 -3.62
C MET A 61 5.07 -1.22 -4.42
N TYR A 62 4.45 -1.32 -5.60
CA TYR A 62 4.55 -2.50 -6.45
C TYR A 62 5.99 -2.82 -6.88
N LEU A 63 6.77 -1.81 -7.25
CA LEU A 63 8.14 -2.00 -7.72
C LEU A 63 9.18 -2.16 -6.61
N THR A 64 8.81 -1.97 -5.33
CA THR A 64 9.80 -1.88 -4.23
C THR A 64 9.41 -2.64 -2.97
N GLY A 65 8.12 -2.74 -2.67
CA GLY A 65 7.58 -3.22 -1.41
C GLY A 65 7.76 -2.27 -0.22
N VAL A 66 8.41 -1.11 -0.42
CA VAL A 66 8.79 -0.21 0.68
C VAL A 66 7.67 0.78 1.02
N ASP A 67 7.19 0.72 2.25
CA ASP A 67 6.17 1.60 2.82
C ASP A 67 6.80 2.62 3.79
N THR A 68 7.77 3.40 3.28
CA THR A 68 8.47 4.47 4.02
C THR A 68 8.46 5.74 3.17
N PRO A 69 8.26 6.93 3.78
CA PRO A 69 8.24 8.19 3.05
C PRO A 69 9.61 8.53 2.44
N ASP A 70 9.60 9.46 1.49
CA ASP A 70 10.81 10.11 0.94
C ASP A 70 11.84 9.14 0.35
N CYS A 71 11.33 8.01 -0.16
CA CYS A 71 12.09 7.00 -0.88
C CYS A 71 12.00 7.22 -2.40
N HIS A 72 13.02 6.77 -3.12
CA HIS A 72 13.07 6.79 -4.59
C HIS A 72 13.59 5.47 -5.12
N LEU A 73 13.24 5.15 -6.37
CA LEU A 73 13.73 3.97 -7.06
C LEU A 73 14.34 4.36 -8.39
N ILE A 74 15.45 3.72 -8.72
CA ILE A 74 15.94 3.63 -10.09
C ILE A 74 16.13 2.16 -10.46
N TYR A 75 15.49 1.75 -11.55
CA TYR A 75 15.66 0.42 -12.11
C TYR A 75 16.29 0.53 -13.49
N GLU A 76 17.56 0.14 -13.60
CA GLU A 76 18.28 0.12 -14.87
C GLU A 76 17.90 -1.13 -15.67
N ILE A 77 17.25 -0.94 -16.80
CA ILE A 77 16.70 -2.03 -17.63
C ILE A 77 17.83 -2.89 -18.19
N ASP A 78 18.88 -2.27 -18.70
CA ASP A 78 19.98 -2.97 -19.39
C ASP A 78 20.85 -3.78 -18.45
N ASN A 79 21.05 -3.26 -17.24
CA ASN A 79 21.85 -3.88 -16.19
C ASN A 79 21.03 -4.79 -15.28
N ASP A 80 19.70 -4.83 -15.47
CA ASP A 80 18.76 -5.53 -14.58
C ASP A 80 19.09 -5.23 -13.11
N ARG A 81 19.18 -3.93 -12.78
CA ARG A 81 19.66 -3.46 -11.48
C ARG A 81 18.66 -2.50 -10.83
N LEU A 82 18.09 -2.94 -9.70
CA LEU A 82 17.16 -2.17 -8.89
C LEU A 82 17.88 -1.51 -7.70
N THR A 83 17.98 -0.18 -7.74
CA THR A 83 18.54 0.63 -6.65
C THR A 83 17.44 1.41 -5.96
N LEU A 84 17.34 1.25 -4.63
CA LEU A 84 16.50 2.07 -3.77
C LEU A 84 17.29 3.17 -3.09
N PHE A 85 16.63 4.30 -2.92
CA PHE A 85 17.14 5.47 -2.23
C PHE A 85 16.22 5.75 -1.05
N ILE A 86 16.73 5.65 0.18
CA ILE A 86 15.93 5.83 1.41
C ILE A 86 16.46 7.01 2.22
N PRO A 87 15.65 7.65 3.08
CA PRO A 87 16.13 8.70 3.98
C PRO A 87 17.33 8.22 4.83
N PRO A 88 18.36 9.07 5.04
CA PRO A 88 19.47 8.72 5.90
C PRO A 88 19.01 8.56 7.36
N VAL A 89 19.71 7.71 8.10
CA VAL A 89 19.48 7.55 9.54
C VAL A 89 20.04 8.78 10.25
N ASP A 90 19.17 9.53 10.91
CA ASP A 90 19.54 10.66 11.75
C ASP A 90 19.41 10.32 13.24
N SER A 91 20.43 10.68 14.03
CA SER A 91 20.48 10.34 15.46
C SER A 91 19.43 11.06 16.29
N GLU A 92 19.03 12.27 15.89
CA GLU A 92 17.97 13.01 16.56
C GLU A 92 16.61 12.37 16.25
N SER A 93 16.36 12.01 14.99
CA SER A 93 15.18 11.23 14.59
C SER A 93 15.04 9.92 15.38
N ILE A 94 16.14 9.19 15.64
CA ILE A 94 16.10 7.99 16.47
C ILE A 94 15.58 8.27 17.89
N LEU A 95 16.00 9.38 18.49
CA LEU A 95 15.59 9.77 19.84
C LEU A 95 14.08 10.06 19.92
N TRP A 96 13.52 10.67 18.87
CA TRP A 96 12.12 11.12 18.86
C TRP A 96 11.14 10.09 18.28
N SER A 97 11.54 9.40 17.22
CA SER A 97 10.65 8.60 16.35
C SER A 97 11.02 7.12 16.32
N GLY A 98 12.14 6.73 16.95
CA GLY A 98 12.68 5.37 16.92
C GLY A 98 13.55 5.09 15.70
N MET A 99 14.10 3.88 15.63
CA MET A 99 15.00 3.49 14.53
C MET A 99 14.23 3.46 13.20
N PRO A 100 14.60 4.29 12.20
CA PRO A 100 14.01 4.20 10.87
C PRO A 100 14.46 2.91 10.15
N LEU A 101 13.79 2.59 9.07
CA LEU A 101 14.14 1.45 8.20
C LEU A 101 15.60 1.58 7.73
N THR A 102 16.44 0.60 8.03
CA THR A 102 17.87 0.65 7.64
C THR A 102 18.13 0.04 6.27
N THR A 103 19.27 0.38 5.67
CA THR A 103 19.76 -0.22 4.41
C THR A 103 19.81 -1.75 4.47
N GLU A 104 20.27 -2.31 5.58
CA GLU A 104 20.38 -3.76 5.80
C GLU A 104 19.01 -4.41 5.91
N GLU A 105 18.06 -3.76 6.59
CA GLU A 105 16.69 -4.25 6.69
C GLU A 105 15.99 -4.27 5.34
N VAL A 106 16.20 -3.22 4.52
CA VAL A 106 15.68 -3.17 3.15
C VAL A 106 16.23 -4.33 2.33
N LEU A 107 17.55 -4.52 2.32
CA LEU A 107 18.20 -5.62 1.59
C LEU A 107 17.75 -7.00 2.09
N THR A 108 17.34 -7.12 3.35
CA THR A 108 16.85 -8.38 3.93
C THR A 108 15.39 -8.66 3.55
N LYS A 109 14.53 -7.63 3.49
CA LYS A 109 13.08 -7.76 3.29
C LYS A 109 12.64 -7.67 1.84
N TYR A 110 13.37 -6.96 0.99
CA TYR A 110 12.97 -6.67 -0.38
C TYR A 110 14.03 -7.16 -1.36
N ASP A 111 13.59 -7.76 -2.47
CA ASP A 111 14.48 -8.24 -3.53
C ASP A 111 14.97 -7.07 -4.39
N VAL A 112 15.91 -6.30 -3.83
CA VAL A 112 16.58 -5.16 -4.47
C VAL A 112 18.10 -5.37 -4.48
N ASP A 113 18.78 -4.80 -5.48
CA ASP A 113 20.22 -5.03 -5.66
C ASP A 113 21.08 -4.09 -4.81
N SER A 114 20.62 -2.86 -4.60
CA SER A 114 21.35 -1.84 -3.85
C SER A 114 20.42 -0.90 -3.12
N VAL A 115 20.85 -0.40 -1.97
CA VAL A 115 20.15 0.61 -1.19
C VAL A 115 21.13 1.69 -0.79
N LEU A 116 20.80 2.93 -1.10
CA LEU A 116 21.62 4.11 -0.84
C LEU A 116 20.82 5.17 -0.08
N PRO A 117 21.48 6.10 0.64
CA PRO A 117 20.81 7.30 1.11
C PRO A 117 20.25 8.14 -0.04
N ASN A 118 19.08 8.75 0.14
CA ASN A 118 18.45 9.59 -0.87
C ASN A 118 19.26 10.85 -1.23
N THR A 119 20.22 11.24 -0.39
CA THR A 119 21.22 12.27 -0.68
C THR A 119 22.12 11.93 -1.88
N HIS A 120 22.25 10.66 -2.24
CA HIS A 120 23.05 10.21 -3.40
C HIS A 120 22.26 10.21 -4.72
N LEU A 121 20.94 10.46 -4.67
CA LEU A 121 20.06 10.31 -5.83
C LEU A 121 20.44 11.23 -6.99
N GLN A 122 20.59 12.53 -6.73
CA GLN A 122 20.86 13.51 -7.79
C GLN A 122 22.21 13.25 -8.46
N THR A 123 23.23 12.88 -7.68
CA THR A 123 24.55 12.47 -8.20
C THR A 123 24.43 11.29 -9.16
N MET A 124 23.57 10.31 -8.82
CA MET A 124 23.37 9.15 -9.69
C MET A 124 22.62 9.51 -10.97
N LEU A 125 21.54 10.29 -10.88
CA LEU A 125 20.84 10.81 -12.06
C LEU A 125 21.77 11.65 -12.95
N ASP A 126 22.65 12.47 -12.37
CA ASP A 126 23.59 13.27 -13.15
C ASP A 126 24.63 12.41 -13.88
N SER A 127 25.00 11.25 -13.31
CA SER A 127 25.92 10.31 -13.94
C SER A 127 25.36 9.61 -15.18
N THR A 128 24.03 9.58 -15.35
CA THR A 128 23.37 8.94 -16.51
C THR A 128 23.19 9.88 -17.70
N ARG A 129 23.58 11.17 -17.59
CA ARG A 129 23.41 12.18 -18.65
C ARG A 129 24.12 11.85 -19.98
N SER A 130 25.14 11.00 -19.96
CA SER A 130 25.83 10.54 -21.18
C SER A 130 25.04 9.52 -21.99
N ARG A 131 23.93 8.97 -21.44
CA ARG A 131 23.09 7.92 -22.03
C ARG A 131 21.97 8.51 -22.92
N THR A 132 22.32 9.41 -23.85
CA THR A 132 21.34 10.24 -24.60
C THR A 132 20.39 9.48 -25.53
N ASN A 133 20.68 8.21 -25.86
CA ASN A 133 19.83 7.39 -26.74
C ASN A 133 18.82 6.52 -25.96
N GLU A 134 18.76 6.68 -24.64
CA GLU A 134 17.91 5.89 -23.76
C GLU A 134 16.74 6.72 -23.21
N ILE A 135 15.77 5.99 -22.66
CA ILE A 135 14.51 6.55 -22.18
C ILE A 135 14.48 6.52 -20.65
N VAL A 136 14.07 7.63 -20.05
CA VAL A 136 13.68 7.70 -18.64
C VAL A 136 12.19 7.45 -18.56
N PHE A 137 11.81 6.26 -18.10
CA PHE A 137 10.42 5.92 -17.85
C PHE A 137 10.01 6.41 -16.45
N THR A 138 8.98 7.23 -16.38
CA THR A 138 8.43 7.73 -15.12
C THR A 138 6.91 7.78 -15.19
N ILE A 139 6.27 8.24 -14.11
CA ILE A 139 4.83 8.50 -14.09
C ILE A 139 4.63 10.00 -13.85
N THR A 140 3.71 10.60 -14.59
CA THR A 140 3.35 12.02 -14.40
C THR A 140 3.02 12.30 -12.94
N GLY A 141 3.72 13.28 -12.34
CA GLY A 141 3.58 13.64 -10.92
C GLY A 141 4.34 12.74 -9.93
N HIS A 142 5.03 11.71 -10.41
CA HIS A 142 5.85 10.82 -9.57
C HIS A 142 7.31 11.25 -9.45
N VAL A 143 7.74 12.29 -10.14
CA VAL A 143 9.04 12.94 -9.90
C VAL A 143 8.90 13.87 -8.70
N GLY A 144 9.67 13.60 -7.64
CA GLY A 144 9.64 14.37 -6.40
C GLY A 144 10.11 15.82 -6.58
N HIS A 145 9.66 16.71 -5.70
CA HIS A 145 10.06 18.11 -5.72
C HIS A 145 11.59 18.26 -5.56
N GLY A 146 12.21 19.12 -6.35
CA GLY A 146 13.66 19.37 -6.31
C GLY A 146 14.51 18.32 -7.03
N ILE A 147 13.91 17.26 -7.57
CA ILE A 147 14.63 16.25 -8.34
C ILE A 147 14.64 16.65 -9.81
N THR A 148 15.84 16.66 -10.41
CA THR A 148 16.02 16.96 -11.82
C THR A 148 16.39 15.70 -12.58
N LEU A 149 15.54 15.30 -13.54
CA LEU A 149 15.86 14.19 -14.43
C LEU A 149 17.05 14.54 -15.35
N PRO A 150 17.80 13.53 -15.83
CA PRO A 150 18.97 13.77 -16.68
C PRO A 150 18.56 14.48 -17.98
N GLY A 151 19.22 15.61 -18.28
CA GLY A 151 18.99 16.34 -19.53
C GLY A 151 19.54 15.57 -20.75
N GLY A 152 18.84 15.67 -21.88
CA GLY A 152 19.27 15.04 -23.14
C GLY A 152 18.78 13.61 -23.35
N MET A 153 18.03 13.04 -22.40
CA MET A 153 17.31 11.78 -22.56
C MET A 153 15.85 12.04 -22.91
N GLU A 154 15.22 11.11 -23.63
CA GLU A 154 13.77 11.09 -23.79
C GLU A 154 13.10 10.73 -22.46
N VAL A 155 12.02 11.43 -22.10
CA VAL A 155 11.25 11.14 -20.90
C VAL A 155 9.88 10.63 -21.30
N ASP A 156 9.60 9.37 -20.95
CA ASP A 156 8.30 8.75 -21.13
C ASP A 156 7.55 8.73 -19.79
N SER A 157 6.52 9.55 -19.67
CA SER A 157 5.70 9.66 -18.45
C SER A 157 4.34 8.94 -18.53
N LEU A 158 4.11 8.15 -19.58
CA LEU A 158 2.83 7.54 -19.92
C LEU A 158 2.87 6.01 -19.83
N ASN A 159 3.84 5.37 -20.51
CA ASN A 159 3.85 3.92 -20.67
C ASN A 159 4.14 3.17 -19.36
N LEU A 160 4.93 3.73 -18.45
CA LEU A 160 5.28 3.06 -17.19
C LEU A 160 4.06 2.84 -16.29
N LYS A 161 3.15 3.82 -16.21
CA LYS A 161 1.93 3.69 -15.40
C LYS A 161 1.06 2.56 -15.95
N GLU A 162 0.84 2.56 -17.26
CA GLU A 162 0.04 1.53 -17.92
C GLU A 162 0.66 0.14 -17.70
N ALA A 163 1.96 0.00 -17.94
CA ALA A 163 2.66 -1.26 -17.77
C ALA A 163 2.56 -1.81 -16.34
N ILE A 164 2.76 -0.95 -15.33
CA ILE A 164 2.61 -1.34 -13.93
C ILE A 164 1.17 -1.76 -13.63
N ASP A 165 0.17 -1.01 -14.09
CA ASP A 165 -1.23 -1.32 -13.80
C ASP A 165 -1.66 -2.64 -14.44
N GLU A 166 -1.22 -2.93 -15.66
CA GLU A 166 -1.49 -4.20 -16.35
C GLU A 166 -0.77 -5.36 -15.67
N CYS A 167 0.50 -5.19 -15.29
CA CYS A 167 1.25 -6.21 -14.55
C CYS A 167 0.61 -6.52 -13.19
N ARG A 168 0.00 -5.52 -12.53
CA ARG A 168 -0.70 -5.69 -11.25
C ARG A 168 -2.03 -6.42 -11.37
N VAL A 169 -2.56 -6.68 -12.57
CA VAL A 169 -3.82 -7.44 -12.73
C VAL A 169 -3.65 -8.89 -12.28
N VAL A 170 -2.55 -9.53 -12.69
CA VAL A 170 -2.21 -10.91 -12.36
C VAL A 170 -1.23 -10.92 -11.20
N LYS A 171 -1.58 -11.58 -10.10
CA LYS A 171 -0.80 -11.57 -8.86
C LYS A 171 0.19 -12.73 -8.86
N ASP A 172 1.38 -12.48 -8.34
CA ASP A 172 2.30 -13.58 -8.01
C ASP A 172 1.94 -14.26 -6.68
N GLU A 173 2.69 -15.30 -6.33
CA GLU A 173 2.46 -16.08 -5.09
C GLU A 173 2.63 -15.24 -3.82
N TYR A 174 3.57 -14.29 -3.80
CA TYR A 174 3.81 -13.41 -2.65
C TYR A 174 2.66 -12.42 -2.48
N GLU A 175 2.19 -11.82 -3.57
CA GLU A 175 1.03 -10.93 -3.58
C GLU A 175 -0.25 -11.66 -3.16
N VAL A 176 -0.48 -12.88 -3.64
CA VAL A 176 -1.60 -13.72 -3.20
C VAL A 176 -1.49 -14.02 -1.71
N ALA A 177 -0.28 -14.27 -1.18
CA ALA A 177 -0.09 -14.47 0.26
C ALA A 177 -0.43 -13.21 1.09
N LEU A 178 -0.06 -12.01 0.62
CA LEU A 178 -0.43 -10.73 1.27
C LEU A 178 -1.95 -10.52 1.28
N ILE A 179 -2.62 -10.73 0.14
CA ILE A 179 -4.09 -10.64 0.03
C ILE A 179 -4.76 -11.68 0.94
N THR A 180 -4.22 -12.90 0.98
CA THR A 180 -4.74 -13.96 1.85
C THR A 180 -4.61 -13.58 3.32
N LYS A 181 -3.49 -12.96 3.73
CA LYS A 181 -3.31 -12.45 5.09
C LYS A 181 -4.35 -11.39 5.44
N ALA A 182 -4.56 -10.41 4.55
CA ALA A 182 -5.60 -9.38 4.73
C ALA A 182 -7.00 -9.99 4.86
N ASN A 183 -7.33 -11.00 4.05
CA ASN A 183 -8.61 -11.73 4.11
C ASN A 183 -8.77 -12.52 5.41
N MET A 184 -7.72 -13.19 5.89
CA MET A 184 -7.75 -13.92 7.16
C MET A 184 -8.02 -12.98 8.35
N ILE A 185 -7.39 -11.81 8.35
CA ILE A 185 -7.61 -10.78 9.38
C ILE A 185 -9.05 -10.26 9.31
N SER A 186 -9.49 -9.87 8.12
CA SER A 186 -10.83 -9.31 7.89
C SER A 186 -11.93 -10.31 8.23
N SER A 187 -11.79 -11.57 7.81
CA SER A 187 -12.74 -12.63 8.13
C SER A 187 -12.88 -12.83 9.64
N ALA A 188 -11.76 -12.81 10.37
CA ALA A 188 -11.78 -12.92 11.82
C ALA A 188 -12.44 -11.70 12.48
N ALA A 189 -12.24 -10.49 11.93
CA ALA A 189 -12.89 -9.26 12.38
C ALA A 189 -14.40 -9.28 12.14
N HIS A 190 -14.87 -9.73 10.96
CA HIS A 190 -16.29 -9.96 10.71
C HIS A 190 -16.89 -10.96 11.69
N LEU A 191 -16.21 -12.09 11.95
CA LEU A 191 -16.68 -13.07 12.93
C LEU A 191 -16.75 -12.49 14.35
N ALA A 192 -15.80 -11.64 14.74
CA ALA A 192 -15.81 -10.95 16.02
C ALA A 192 -17.02 -10.02 16.14
N VAL A 193 -17.29 -9.23 15.09
CA VAL A 193 -18.48 -8.38 14.98
C VAL A 193 -19.75 -9.22 15.13
N ILE A 194 -19.92 -10.29 14.34
CA ILE A 194 -21.11 -11.15 14.37
C ILE A 194 -21.39 -11.66 15.79
N LYS A 195 -20.34 -12.06 16.52
CA LYS A 195 -20.43 -12.54 17.91
C LYS A 195 -20.74 -11.42 18.92
N SER A 196 -20.47 -10.15 18.60
CA SER A 196 -20.64 -9.02 19.49
C SER A 196 -21.88 -8.16 19.22
N ILE A 197 -22.54 -8.27 18.06
CA ILE A 197 -23.63 -7.37 17.61
C ILE A 197 -24.68 -7.11 18.70
N LYS A 198 -25.13 -8.13 19.46
CA LYS A 198 -26.15 -7.96 20.51
C LYS A 198 -25.71 -7.09 21.68
N LYS A 199 -24.40 -6.94 21.88
CA LYS A 199 -23.80 -6.12 22.95
C LYS A 199 -23.57 -4.68 22.49
N CYS A 200 -23.58 -4.44 21.17
CA CYS A 200 -23.42 -3.12 20.58
C CYS A 200 -24.75 -2.35 20.66
N LYS A 201 -24.66 -1.04 20.89
CA LYS A 201 -25.80 -0.12 20.96
C LYS A 201 -26.04 0.59 19.63
N ASN A 202 -24.96 0.91 18.91
CA ASN A 202 -24.97 1.65 17.66
C ASN A 202 -23.96 1.07 16.66
N GLU A 203 -23.99 1.59 15.45
CA GLU A 203 -23.08 1.23 14.36
C GLU A 203 -21.60 1.51 14.69
N SER A 204 -21.31 2.58 15.45
CA SER A 204 -19.92 2.95 15.81
C SER A 204 -19.27 1.90 16.73
N GLU A 205 -20.03 1.32 17.65
CA GLU A 205 -19.54 0.24 18.51
C GLU A 205 -19.24 -1.04 17.71
N ILE A 206 -20.00 -1.30 16.64
CA ILE A 206 -19.71 -2.42 15.72
C ILE A 206 -18.42 -2.15 14.95
N ASP A 207 -18.26 -0.94 14.39
CA ASP A 207 -17.03 -0.55 13.69
C ASP A 207 -15.81 -0.66 14.62
N GLY A 208 -15.94 -0.19 15.86
CA GLY A 208 -14.89 -0.32 16.88
C GLY A 208 -14.50 -1.78 17.18
N VAL A 209 -15.44 -2.73 17.14
CA VAL A 209 -15.12 -4.16 17.27
C VAL A 209 -14.30 -4.65 16.09
N PHE A 210 -14.70 -4.28 14.86
CA PHE A 210 -13.98 -4.66 13.65
C PHE A 210 -12.54 -4.14 13.67
N LEU A 211 -12.35 -2.82 13.85
CA LEU A 211 -11.05 -2.16 13.90
C LEU A 211 -10.17 -2.70 15.02
N GLY A 212 -10.77 -2.94 16.20
CA GLY A 212 -10.08 -3.53 17.34
C GLY A 212 -9.57 -4.94 17.05
N GLU A 213 -10.35 -5.76 16.34
CA GLU A 213 -9.94 -7.12 15.96
C GLU A 213 -8.86 -7.11 14.87
N CYS A 214 -8.95 -6.24 13.87
CA CYS A 214 -7.87 -6.01 12.91
C CYS A 214 -6.56 -5.62 13.61
N THR A 215 -6.64 -4.68 14.56
CA THR A 215 -5.48 -4.19 15.32
C THR A 215 -4.80 -5.30 16.13
N LYS A 216 -5.58 -6.13 16.83
CA LYS A 216 -5.05 -7.29 17.58
C LYS A 216 -4.30 -8.28 16.68
N ARG A 217 -4.64 -8.31 15.39
CA ARG A 217 -4.06 -9.22 14.39
C ARG A 217 -2.93 -8.59 13.59
N GLY A 218 -2.52 -7.38 13.97
CA GLY A 218 -1.28 -6.77 13.50
C GLY A 218 -1.44 -5.65 12.49
N THR A 219 -2.66 -5.23 12.14
CA THR A 219 -2.86 -4.08 11.25
C THR A 219 -3.85 -3.08 11.83
N LYS A 220 -3.44 -1.82 11.86
CA LYS A 220 -4.29 -0.67 12.22
C LYS A 220 -4.96 -0.05 10.99
N ILE A 221 -4.57 -0.50 9.80
CA ILE A 221 -4.91 0.11 8.53
C ILE A 221 -6.02 -0.70 7.87
N GLN A 222 -7.09 -0.01 7.45
CA GLN A 222 -8.14 -0.60 6.62
C GLN A 222 -7.87 -0.27 5.15
N ALA A 223 -8.35 -1.13 4.25
CA ALA A 223 -8.27 -0.93 2.80
C ALA A 223 -9.11 0.27 2.36
N TYR A 224 -10.22 0.51 3.05
CA TYR A 224 -11.15 1.63 2.88
C TYR A 224 -11.88 1.91 4.21
N PRO A 225 -12.53 3.07 4.39
CA PRO A 225 -13.37 3.34 5.57
C PRO A 225 -14.48 2.28 5.68
N SER A 226 -14.64 1.68 6.87
CA SER A 226 -15.71 0.70 7.10
C SER A 226 -17.08 1.30 6.81
N ILE A 227 -17.98 0.49 6.28
CA ILE A 227 -19.41 0.79 6.14
C ILE A 227 -20.15 -0.11 7.11
N VAL A 228 -20.81 0.49 8.11
CA VAL A 228 -21.62 -0.22 9.10
C VAL A 228 -23.01 0.38 9.10
N ALA A 229 -23.94 -0.32 8.45
CA ALA A 229 -25.24 0.24 8.08
C ALA A 229 -26.39 -0.64 8.56
N SER A 230 -27.24 -0.09 9.45
CA SER A 230 -28.36 -0.79 10.09
C SER A 230 -29.74 -0.39 9.56
N GLY A 231 -30.62 -1.37 9.36
CA GLY A 231 -31.98 -1.13 8.88
C GLY A 231 -32.01 -0.43 7.52
N ARG A 232 -32.56 0.79 7.47
CA ARG A 232 -32.71 1.53 6.20
C ARG A 232 -31.38 2.04 5.62
N THR A 233 -30.39 2.35 6.45
CA THR A 233 -29.09 2.84 5.97
C THR A 233 -28.32 1.75 5.22
N ALA A 234 -28.66 0.47 5.42
CA ALA A 234 -28.11 -0.65 4.65
C ALA A 234 -28.41 -0.58 3.14
N ALA A 235 -29.34 0.27 2.71
CA ALA A 235 -29.60 0.54 1.29
C ALA A 235 -28.75 1.70 0.71
N THR A 236 -27.89 2.32 1.51
CA THR A 236 -26.96 3.38 1.10
C THR A 236 -25.58 2.79 0.87
N MET A 237 -25.12 2.75 -0.38
CA MET A 237 -23.92 1.99 -0.78
C MET A 237 -22.64 2.42 -0.07
N HIS A 238 -22.37 3.72 0.08
CA HIS A 238 -21.18 4.24 0.78
C HIS A 238 -21.59 4.96 2.07
N TYR A 239 -22.28 4.24 2.97
CA TYR A 239 -22.68 4.78 4.26
C TYR A 239 -21.52 4.73 5.27
N GLU A 240 -20.78 5.84 5.39
CA GLU A 240 -19.60 5.92 6.27
C GLU A 240 -19.88 6.62 7.61
N SER A 241 -21.09 7.15 7.81
CA SER A 241 -21.41 7.87 9.05
C SER A 241 -21.37 6.97 10.28
N ASN A 242 -21.68 5.68 10.12
CA ASN A 242 -21.56 4.62 11.13
C ASN A 242 -22.00 5.05 12.53
N ASN A 243 -23.14 5.73 12.67
CA ASN A 243 -23.50 6.42 13.92
C ASN A 243 -24.96 6.27 14.36
N GLN A 244 -25.74 5.42 13.70
CA GLN A 244 -27.12 5.19 14.07
C GLN A 244 -27.24 4.13 15.18
N ASP A 245 -28.22 4.31 16.05
CA ASP A 245 -28.62 3.30 17.03
C ASP A 245 -29.16 2.04 16.32
N LEU A 246 -28.82 0.86 16.85
CA LEU A 246 -29.30 -0.42 16.32
C LEU A 246 -30.78 -0.70 16.65
N TYR A 247 -31.32 0.05 17.62
CA TYR A 247 -32.69 -0.04 18.08
C TYR A 247 -33.41 1.28 17.87
N LEU A 248 -34.64 1.23 17.37
CA LEU A 248 -35.51 2.39 17.23
C LEU A 248 -36.80 2.12 18.01
N ASN A 249 -37.12 2.99 18.97
CA ASN A 249 -38.30 2.86 19.85
C ASN A 249 -38.38 1.48 20.53
N GLY A 250 -37.23 0.97 21.01
CA GLY A 250 -37.11 -0.33 21.68
C GLY A 250 -37.16 -1.55 20.75
N LYS A 251 -37.27 -1.37 19.43
CA LYS A 251 -37.27 -2.45 18.43
C LYS A 251 -35.98 -2.47 17.64
N ALA A 252 -35.38 -3.64 17.47
CA ALA A 252 -34.18 -3.79 16.65
C ALA A 252 -34.47 -3.45 15.18
N LYS A 253 -33.49 -2.83 14.48
CA LYS A 253 -33.56 -2.54 13.04
C LYS A 253 -33.41 -3.77 12.12
N HIS A 254 -33.61 -4.97 12.68
CA HIS A 254 -33.53 -6.30 12.07
C HIS A 254 -32.17 -6.71 11.50
N VAL A 255 -31.56 -5.89 10.66
CA VAL A 255 -30.32 -6.20 9.91
C VAL A 255 -29.26 -5.14 10.09
N VAL A 256 -28.01 -5.56 9.97
CA VAL A 256 -26.84 -4.71 9.79
C VAL A 256 -25.99 -5.28 8.65
N VAL A 257 -25.56 -4.40 7.75
CA VAL A 257 -24.56 -4.67 6.73
C VAL A 257 -23.23 -4.12 7.23
N ILE A 258 -22.22 -4.97 7.22
CA ILE A 258 -20.83 -4.58 7.47
C ILE A 258 -20.06 -4.84 6.19
N ASP A 259 -19.61 -3.78 5.53
CA ASP A 259 -18.69 -3.80 4.41
C ASP A 259 -17.37 -3.17 4.90
N ALA A 260 -16.38 -4.03 5.13
CA ALA A 260 -15.12 -3.61 5.72
C ALA A 260 -13.99 -4.59 5.37
N GLY A 261 -12.77 -4.07 5.29
CA GLY A 261 -11.61 -4.87 4.93
C GLY A 261 -10.32 -4.30 5.47
N ALA A 262 -9.51 -5.16 6.08
CA ALA A 262 -8.18 -4.83 6.54
C ALA A 262 -7.23 -4.64 5.34
N GLU A 263 -6.20 -3.81 5.52
CA GLU A 263 -5.03 -3.77 4.64
C GLU A 263 -3.84 -4.43 5.33
N TRP A 264 -3.11 -5.28 4.61
CA TRP A 264 -1.85 -5.85 5.04
C TRP A 264 -0.76 -5.46 4.05
N ASN A 265 0.19 -4.61 4.47
CA ASN A 265 1.29 -4.09 3.66
C ASN A 265 0.86 -3.62 2.26
N CYS A 266 -0.12 -2.71 2.18
CA CYS A 266 -0.70 -2.18 0.94
C CYS A 266 -1.56 -3.14 0.09
N TYR A 267 -1.83 -4.37 0.56
CA TYR A 267 -2.80 -5.28 -0.08
C TYR A 267 -4.07 -5.37 0.76
N GLY A 268 -5.20 -5.03 0.16
CA GLY A 268 -6.50 -4.97 0.83
C GLY A 268 -7.30 -6.26 0.75
N ALA A 269 -8.17 -6.46 1.72
CA ALA A 269 -9.37 -7.27 1.58
C ALA A 269 -10.59 -6.37 1.43
N ASP A 270 -11.66 -6.93 0.89
CA ASP A 270 -12.96 -6.28 0.71
C ASP A 270 -14.02 -7.35 0.95
N ILE A 271 -14.71 -7.27 2.08
CA ILE A 271 -15.65 -8.29 2.53
C ILE A 271 -16.93 -7.61 3.00
N VAL A 272 -18.06 -8.08 2.45
CA VAL A 272 -19.39 -7.69 2.90
C VAL A 272 -20.05 -8.84 3.64
N SER A 273 -20.60 -8.55 4.81
CA SER A 273 -21.42 -9.47 5.60
C SER A 273 -22.74 -8.81 5.98
N LEU A 274 -23.81 -9.60 5.98
CA LEU A 274 -25.12 -9.20 6.47
C LEU A 274 -25.48 -10.05 7.67
N SER A 275 -25.88 -9.40 8.76
CA SER A 275 -26.23 -10.09 10.01
C SER A 275 -27.56 -9.60 10.55
N SER A 276 -28.29 -10.50 11.20
CA SER A 276 -29.44 -10.09 12.01
C SER A 276 -28.95 -9.50 13.33
N ILE A 277 -29.57 -8.40 13.75
CA ILE A 277 -29.31 -7.80 15.07
C ILE A 277 -29.82 -8.72 16.20
N THR A 278 -30.80 -9.57 15.91
CA THR A 278 -31.55 -10.33 16.93
C THR A 278 -31.22 -11.83 17.01
N SER A 279 -30.72 -12.46 15.94
CA SER A 279 -30.37 -13.90 15.92
C SER A 279 -28.86 -14.12 15.90
N ILE A 280 -28.36 -15.12 16.63
CA ILE A 280 -26.98 -15.62 16.53
C ILE A 280 -27.04 -17.00 15.85
N LEU A 281 -26.03 -17.31 15.03
CA LEU A 281 -25.62 -18.69 14.75
C LEU A 281 -24.86 -19.16 16.00
N ASP A 282 -25.53 -19.93 16.86
CA ASP A 282 -24.92 -20.55 18.05
C ASP A 282 -23.78 -21.51 17.67
#